data_AF-A0A955Z0Y2-F1
#
_entry.id   AF-A0A955Z0Y2-F1
#
_cell.length_a   1.000
_cell.length_b   1.000
_cell.length_c   1.000
_cell.angle_alpha   90.00
_cell.angle_beta   90.00
_cell.angle_gamma   90.00
#
_symmetry.space_group_name_H-M   'P 1'
#
loop_
_entity.id
_entity.type
_entity.pdbx_description
1 polymer ?
#
loop_
_entity_poly.entity_id
_entity_poly.type
_entity_poly.pdbx_seq_one_letter_code
_entity_poly.pdbx_strand_id
1 'polypeptide(L)'
;MRRIAPAALLALASSIAAFGTGCSAQEVDAADADQGEIVQAPSRGPKVCAAVRGNGHYVVTHFASLARIVEHYGVVDGMAGGSSGSLSTFIYDSMLKNDAIRSCSGKRCSEAQHAARLALALKSVQGYAEAVGGSDEAASIGQLVGTAMKLKAEVDARGIAGLADSDTAEAARQLKEVLAIPEVKAIINPEITAMLADTEHLAFNVKEIQTSITTLGAFSVDDNRLFFRPGILGWNELATLFARVADFYAGYGPAADAPLGAWLDACTDATAGKPWAEAAMTAHPAGGTCGEAFRKITADYRAAARAAAPGSYKSRVDERVGDASALHKVISTSVLEGDAVGAYQTARAAYKSGAHPTGNIPFTPSFSDIKFGYWGSDADLKTIARNDLGTNDLKTQKLTSLGNATWRQILQASPAEPGLSRFVELADGRISAGGWSDLAPTLVLKNLGCENVIYVQREGDESQFATKIAKHLGMNEQAWSSLFDLSNPKSAYSISVASAEGVWCTNWNSFGDTQIGEMALDAYSAPLEVRTGFHLDALSPYPRTTERTGRPGCTPGVGGGATFPR
;
A
#
# COMPACT_ATOMS: atom_id res chain seq x y z
N MET A 1 -32.19 57.41 -13.42
CA MET A 1 -31.70 58.77 -13.13
C MET A 1 -30.51 58.60 -12.19
N ARG A 2 -29.25 58.99 -12.43
CA ARG A 2 -28.60 59.99 -13.29
C ARG A 2 -27.35 59.40 -13.95
N ARG A 3 -27.03 59.92 -15.14
CA ARG A 3 -25.76 59.82 -15.88
C ARG A 3 -24.75 60.85 -15.36
N ILE A 4 -23.47 60.64 -15.72
CA ILE A 4 -22.37 61.57 -16.16
C ILE A 4 -21.05 60.93 -15.66
N ALA A 5 -20.21 60.27 -16.47
CA ALA A 5 -19.34 60.71 -17.60
C ALA A 5 -17.92 61.19 -17.16
N PRO A 6 -16.89 61.04 -18.04
CA PRO A 6 -15.49 60.68 -17.71
C PRO A 6 -14.44 61.74 -18.11
N ALA A 7 -13.14 61.53 -17.81
CA ALA A 7 -11.99 62.23 -18.40
C ALA A 7 -10.66 61.51 -18.03
N ALA A 8 -9.87 61.00 -18.99
CA ALA A 8 -8.80 61.67 -19.79
C ALA A 8 -7.42 61.60 -19.08
N LEU A 9 -6.47 60.77 -19.51
CA LEU A 9 -5.52 60.90 -20.64
C LEU A 9 -4.55 62.09 -20.49
N LEU A 10 -3.29 61.81 -20.16
CA LEU A 10 -2.13 62.63 -20.57
C LEU A 10 -0.85 61.78 -20.62
N ALA A 11 -0.16 61.92 -21.75
CA ALA A 11 1.07 61.26 -22.15
C ALA A 11 2.31 62.11 -21.81
N LEU A 12 3.49 61.49 -21.93
CA LEU A 12 4.79 61.97 -22.46
C LEU A 12 5.93 61.23 -21.74
N ALA A 13 7.07 60.84 -22.31
CA ALA A 13 7.56 60.56 -23.66
C ALA A 13 9.05 60.12 -23.50
N SER A 14 9.52 59.17 -24.34
CA SER A 14 10.88 59.07 -24.95
C SER A 14 12.16 59.13 -24.09
N SER A 15 13.16 58.22 -24.22
CA SER A 15 14.07 58.04 -25.39
C SER A 15 14.92 56.75 -25.20
N ILE A 16 14.98 55.77 -26.11
CA ILE A 16 15.90 55.57 -27.28
C ILE A 16 17.38 55.28 -26.93
N ALA A 17 17.81 54.02 -27.16
CA ALA A 17 18.93 53.57 -28.03
C ALA A 17 19.12 52.03 -27.82
N ALA A 18 18.90 51.08 -28.75
CA ALA A 18 19.31 50.88 -30.15
C ALA A 18 20.64 50.10 -30.31
N PHE A 19 20.46 48.82 -30.74
CA PHE A 19 21.31 47.94 -31.56
C PHE A 19 22.60 47.28 -31.03
N GLY A 20 22.69 45.96 -31.28
CA GLY A 20 23.92 45.18 -31.25
C GLY A 20 23.68 43.67 -31.45
N THR A 21 23.37 43.26 -32.67
CA THR A 21 23.50 41.87 -33.16
C THR A 21 24.98 41.51 -33.39
N GLY A 22 25.43 40.30 -33.04
CA GLY A 22 26.72 39.78 -33.55
C GLY A 22 27.27 38.57 -32.80
N CYS A 23 27.46 37.47 -33.55
CA CYS A 23 28.05 36.19 -33.17
C CYS A 23 29.46 36.27 -32.56
N SER A 24 29.82 35.31 -31.69
CA SER A 24 30.94 34.38 -31.94
C SER A 24 30.98 33.25 -30.92
N ALA A 25 31.09 32.02 -31.44
CA ALA A 25 31.57 30.87 -30.69
C ALA A 25 33.01 31.12 -30.22
N GLN A 26 33.33 30.67 -29.01
CA GLN A 26 34.71 30.51 -28.58
C GLN A 26 34.81 29.21 -27.79
N GLU A 27 35.47 28.23 -28.42
CA GLU A 27 36.01 27.04 -27.78
C GLU A 27 36.96 27.46 -26.66
N VAL A 28 36.82 26.83 -25.49
CA VAL A 28 37.85 26.84 -24.46
C VAL A 28 38.19 25.39 -24.19
N ASP A 29 39.35 25.00 -24.71
CA ASP A 29 40.00 23.73 -24.46
C ASP A 29 40.42 23.59 -22.99
N ALA A 30 40.50 22.31 -22.62
CA ALA A 30 40.84 21.72 -21.35
C ALA A 30 42.08 22.29 -20.62
N ALA A 31 41.97 22.38 -19.29
CA ALA A 31 43.07 22.08 -18.37
C ALA A 31 42.53 21.62 -17.00
N ASP A 32 42.99 20.45 -16.58
CA ASP A 32 43.08 19.93 -15.21
C ASP A 32 41.78 19.66 -14.42
N ALA A 33 41.11 18.57 -14.83
CA ALA A 33 40.30 17.79 -13.91
C ALA A 33 41.22 16.92 -13.05
N ASP A 34 41.47 17.40 -11.83
CA ASP A 34 42.01 16.67 -10.70
C ASP A 34 41.22 15.36 -10.52
N GLN A 35 41.80 14.24 -10.96
CA GLN A 35 41.28 12.90 -10.66
C GLN A 35 41.62 12.57 -9.21
N GLY A 36 40.90 13.23 -8.30
CA GLY A 36 40.73 12.77 -6.94
C GLY A 36 39.99 11.44 -6.99
N GLU A 37 40.74 10.37 -6.80
CA GLU A 37 40.27 9.03 -6.48
C GLU A 37 39.16 9.16 -5.42
N ILE A 38 37.89 9.07 -5.83
CA ILE A 38 36.77 8.97 -4.91
C ILE A 38 36.95 7.61 -4.25
N VAL A 39 37.65 7.61 -3.11
CA VAL A 39 37.51 6.57 -2.11
C VAL A 39 36.01 6.52 -1.82
N GLN A 40 35.33 5.51 -2.40
CA GLN A 40 33.97 5.19 -2.06
C GLN A 40 34.00 4.83 -0.57
N ALA A 41 33.69 5.81 0.27
CA ALA A 41 33.28 5.53 1.63
C ALA A 41 32.22 4.43 1.54
N PRO A 42 32.27 3.38 2.37
CA PRO A 42 31.24 2.35 2.36
C PRO A 42 29.90 3.07 2.43
N SER A 43 29.04 2.88 1.44
CA SER A 43 27.72 3.49 1.42
C SER A 43 27.06 3.11 2.73
N ARG A 44 26.93 4.07 3.65
CA ARG A 44 26.21 3.82 4.90
C ARG A 44 24.81 3.38 4.49
N GLY A 45 24.35 2.26 5.03
CA GLY A 45 23.03 1.71 4.73
C GLY A 45 21.92 2.72 5.06
N PRO A 46 20.66 2.40 4.71
CA PRO A 46 19.52 3.24 5.06
C PRO A 46 19.50 3.55 6.57
N LYS A 47 19.29 4.81 6.99
CA LYS A 47 19.37 5.17 8.41
C LYS A 47 18.10 4.81 9.15
N VAL A 48 16.96 5.24 8.61
CA VAL A 48 15.64 4.98 9.18
C VAL A 48 14.83 4.16 8.19
N CYS A 49 14.38 2.99 8.61
CA CYS A 49 13.52 2.13 7.82
C CYS A 49 12.19 1.86 8.53
N ALA A 50 11.14 1.65 7.74
CA ALA A 50 9.84 1.26 8.24
C ALA A 50 9.50 -0.17 7.78
N ALA A 51 9.39 -1.10 8.73
CA ALA A 51 8.72 -2.37 8.50
C ALA A 51 7.22 -2.14 8.64
N VAL A 52 6.43 -2.35 7.58
CA VAL A 52 4.99 -2.10 7.61
C VAL A 52 4.26 -3.42 7.53
N ARG A 53 3.58 -3.79 8.62
CA ARG A 53 2.66 -4.94 8.61
C ARG A 53 1.47 -4.64 7.71
N GLY A 54 1.10 -5.60 6.85
CA GLY A 54 -0.16 -5.56 6.11
C GLY A 54 -1.39 -5.61 7.03
N ASN A 55 -2.37 -4.76 6.74
CA ASN A 55 -3.59 -4.55 7.54
C ASN A 55 -4.89 -4.60 6.72
N GLY A 56 -4.88 -5.26 5.56
CA GLY A 56 -6.06 -5.37 4.70
C GLY A 56 -6.68 -4.01 4.35
N HIS A 57 -7.99 -3.85 4.63
CA HIS A 57 -8.77 -2.64 4.34
C HIS A 57 -8.45 -1.44 5.24
N TYR A 58 -7.72 -1.63 6.34
CA TYR A 58 -7.36 -0.58 7.29
C TYR A 58 -6.06 0.16 6.94
N VAL A 59 -5.69 0.21 5.65
CA VAL A 59 -4.43 0.80 5.14
C VAL A 59 -4.20 2.27 5.57
N VAL A 60 -5.27 3.01 5.90
CA VAL A 60 -5.15 4.40 6.35
C VAL A 60 -4.34 4.55 7.64
N THR A 61 -4.32 3.51 8.48
CA THR A 61 -3.57 3.53 9.74
C THR A 61 -2.07 3.53 9.50
N HIS A 62 -1.61 2.96 8.38
CA HIS A 62 -0.21 2.99 7.99
C HIS A 62 0.23 4.44 7.75
N PHE A 63 -0.55 5.21 6.99
CA PHE A 63 -0.24 6.59 6.68
C PHE A 63 -0.30 7.50 7.91
N ALA A 64 -1.25 7.26 8.82
CA ALA A 64 -1.31 7.95 10.10
C ALA A 64 -0.05 7.67 10.96
N SER A 65 0.36 6.41 11.06
CA SER A 65 1.56 6.00 11.81
C SER A 65 2.82 6.58 11.18
N LEU A 66 2.98 6.43 9.86
CA LEU A 66 4.12 6.94 9.11
C LEU A 66 4.21 8.47 9.18
N ALA A 67 3.08 9.18 9.15
CA ALA A 67 3.07 10.63 9.32
C ALA A 67 3.70 11.04 10.65
N ARG A 68 3.31 10.37 11.75
CA ARG A 68 3.85 10.67 13.08
C ARG A 68 5.31 10.26 13.21
N ILE A 69 5.69 9.11 12.66
CA ILE A 69 7.09 8.67 12.60
C ILE A 69 7.93 9.72 11.88
N VAL A 70 7.48 10.20 10.72
CA VAL A 70 8.23 11.19 9.93
C VAL A 70 8.38 12.53 10.66
N GLU A 71 7.35 12.99 11.37
CA GLU A 71 7.44 14.23 12.18
C GLU A 71 8.54 14.19 13.24
N HIS A 72 8.79 13.02 13.82
CA HIS A 72 9.72 12.85 14.94
C HIS A 72 11.10 12.37 14.51
N TYR A 73 11.18 11.53 13.48
CA TYR A 73 12.41 10.80 13.12
C TYR A 73 12.89 11.09 11.69
N GLY A 74 12.23 12.00 10.98
CA GLY A 74 12.61 12.38 9.62
C GLY A 74 12.10 11.40 8.56
N VAL A 75 12.55 11.61 7.33
CA VAL A 75 12.13 10.80 6.19
C VAL A 75 12.69 9.39 6.29
N VAL A 76 11.87 8.40 5.95
CA VAL A 76 12.25 6.98 5.94
C VAL A 76 13.02 6.67 4.65
N ASP A 77 14.20 6.08 4.79
CA ASP A 77 15.12 5.72 3.72
C ASP A 77 14.84 4.34 3.13
N GLY A 78 14.19 3.44 3.88
CA GLY A 78 13.84 2.10 3.40
C GLY A 78 12.50 1.59 3.93
N MET A 79 11.74 0.88 3.11
CA MET A 79 10.45 0.35 3.52
C MET A 79 10.22 -1.06 2.99
N ALA A 80 9.65 -1.91 3.83
CA ALA A 80 9.28 -3.27 3.48
C ALA A 80 7.87 -3.61 3.96
N GLY A 81 7.16 -4.42 3.16
CA GLY A 81 5.84 -4.91 3.49
C GLY A 81 5.16 -5.64 2.32
N GLY A 82 4.27 -6.57 2.65
CA GLY A 82 3.38 -7.24 1.71
C GLY A 82 1.96 -6.69 1.80
N SER A 83 1.09 -7.09 0.87
CA SER A 83 -0.33 -6.76 0.89
C SER A 83 -0.57 -5.25 0.92
N SER A 84 -1.35 -4.71 1.85
CA SER A 84 -1.52 -3.26 2.00
C SER A 84 -0.24 -2.52 2.41
N GLY A 85 0.78 -3.20 2.93
CA GLY A 85 2.13 -2.64 3.09
C GLY A 85 2.79 -2.30 1.74
N SER A 86 2.48 -3.05 0.67
CA SER A 86 2.94 -2.72 -0.69
C SER A 86 2.28 -1.45 -1.23
N LEU A 87 0.98 -1.26 -0.95
CA LEU A 87 0.24 -0.04 -1.29
C LEU A 87 0.79 1.17 -0.53
N SER A 88 1.08 1.02 0.76
CA SER A 88 1.69 2.09 1.56
C SER A 88 3.07 2.47 1.04
N THR A 89 3.90 1.49 0.70
CA THR A 89 5.23 1.74 0.11
C THR A 89 5.12 2.44 -1.25
N PHE A 90 4.18 2.03 -2.09
CA PHE A 90 3.94 2.64 -3.40
C PHE A 90 3.54 4.12 -3.29
N ILE A 91 2.61 4.43 -2.39
CA ILE A 91 2.14 5.81 -2.17
C ILE A 91 3.23 6.66 -1.51
N TYR A 92 3.97 6.12 -0.53
CA TYR A 92 5.08 6.83 0.11
C TYR A 92 6.21 7.16 -0.89
N ASP A 93 6.64 6.18 -1.71
CA ASP A 93 7.62 6.38 -2.78
C ASP A 93 7.14 7.44 -3.80
N SER A 94 5.83 7.49 -4.04
CA SER A 94 5.24 8.46 -4.95
C SER A 94 5.29 9.88 -4.37
N MET A 95 5.00 10.07 -3.09
CA MET A 95 5.19 11.37 -2.42
C MET A 95 6.66 11.82 -2.51
N LEU A 96 7.60 10.90 -2.30
CA LEU A 96 9.03 11.22 -2.38
C LEU A 96 9.50 11.60 -3.78
N LYS A 97 8.77 11.26 -4.83
CA LYS A 97 9.08 11.67 -6.22
C LYS A 97 8.59 13.06 -6.58
N ASN A 98 7.77 13.68 -5.74
CA ASN A 98 7.24 15.01 -6.00
C ASN A 98 8.18 16.10 -5.48
N ASP A 99 8.61 16.99 -6.37
CA ASP A 99 9.50 18.10 -6.03
C ASP A 99 8.88 19.07 -5.01
N ALA A 100 7.54 19.21 -4.96
CA ALA A 100 6.84 20.04 -4.00
C ALA A 100 7.06 19.58 -2.54
N ILE A 101 7.31 18.29 -2.32
CA ILE A 101 7.62 17.72 -1.00
C ILE A 101 9.03 18.15 -0.56
N ARG A 102 9.96 18.34 -1.50
CA ARG A 102 11.37 18.68 -1.24
C ARG A 102 11.70 20.16 -1.43
N SER A 103 10.78 20.96 -1.97
CA SER A 103 10.99 22.36 -2.35
C SER A 103 10.12 23.35 -1.57
N CYS A 104 10.72 24.05 -0.62
CA CYS A 104 10.11 25.05 0.23
C CYS A 104 10.24 26.46 -0.36
N SER A 105 9.12 27.04 -0.80
CA SER A 105 9.10 28.36 -1.44
C SER A 105 10.14 28.51 -2.57
N GLY A 106 10.26 27.47 -3.41
CA GLY A 106 11.18 27.43 -4.55
C GLY A 106 12.64 27.11 -4.22
N LYS A 107 12.96 26.73 -2.97
CA LYS A 107 14.30 26.31 -2.54
C LYS A 107 14.27 24.92 -1.92
N ARG A 108 15.39 24.21 -1.87
CA ARG A 108 15.47 22.93 -1.15
C ARG A 108 15.09 23.12 0.32
N CYS A 109 14.14 22.33 0.80
CA CYS A 109 13.72 22.31 2.20
C CYS A 109 14.87 21.90 3.13
N SER A 110 14.87 22.38 4.37
CA SER A 110 15.62 21.73 5.44
C SER A 110 15.07 20.32 5.71
N GLU A 111 15.82 19.48 6.43
CA GLU A 111 15.38 18.14 6.79
C GLU A 111 14.05 18.16 7.56
N ALA A 112 13.93 19.04 8.57
CA ALA A 112 12.71 19.20 9.34
C ALA A 112 11.52 19.67 8.49
N GLN A 113 11.75 20.59 7.54
CA GLN A 113 10.70 21.06 6.64
C GLN A 113 10.26 19.98 5.65
N HIS A 114 11.21 19.21 5.10
CA HIS A 114 10.92 18.07 4.22
C HIS A 114 10.09 17.01 4.95
N ALA A 115 10.48 16.67 6.18
CA ALA A 115 9.74 15.75 7.04
C ALA A 115 8.32 16.27 7.34
N ALA A 116 8.17 17.53 7.74
CA ALA A 116 6.87 18.11 8.03
C ALA A 116 5.92 18.12 6.82
N ARG A 117 6.43 18.38 5.61
CA ARG A 117 5.65 18.29 4.36
C ARG A 117 5.22 16.89 4.04
N LEU A 118 6.15 15.95 4.11
CA LEU A 118 5.85 14.54 3.88
C LEU A 118 4.83 14.02 4.89
N ALA A 119 4.94 14.42 6.17
CA ALA A 119 3.96 14.09 7.19
C ALA A 119 2.57 14.65 6.87
N LEU A 120 2.46 15.90 6.42
CA LEU A 120 1.19 16.47 5.99
C LEU A 120 0.62 15.72 4.76
N ALA A 121 1.47 15.37 3.78
CA ALA A 121 1.05 14.57 2.64
C ALA A 121 0.53 13.18 3.06
N LEU A 122 1.20 12.51 4.00
CA LEU A 122 0.76 11.22 4.55
C LEU A 122 -0.59 11.33 5.27
N LYS A 123 -0.79 12.35 6.11
CA LYS A 123 -2.09 12.62 6.75
C LYS A 123 -3.20 12.81 5.71
N SER A 124 -2.88 13.52 4.62
CA SER A 124 -3.84 13.85 3.57
C SER A 124 -4.36 12.65 2.78
N VAL A 125 -3.77 11.45 2.92
CA VAL A 125 -4.31 10.24 2.28
C VAL A 125 -5.71 9.93 2.80
N GLN A 126 -5.96 10.19 4.08
CA GLN A 126 -7.31 10.15 4.64
C GLN A 126 -8.21 11.21 3.99
N GLY A 127 -7.71 12.44 3.84
CA GLY A 127 -8.40 13.52 3.13
C GLY A 127 -8.74 13.20 1.68
N TYR A 128 -7.86 12.48 0.99
CA TYR A 128 -8.08 12.04 -0.38
C TYR A 128 -9.24 11.04 -0.42
N ALA A 129 -9.25 10.07 0.50
CA ALA A 129 -10.36 9.12 0.64
C ALA A 129 -11.69 9.83 0.96
N GLU A 130 -11.68 10.80 1.87
CA GLU A 130 -12.86 11.62 2.22
C GLU A 130 -13.34 12.47 1.03
N ALA A 131 -12.43 13.08 0.26
CA ALA A 131 -12.77 13.87 -0.91
C ALA A 131 -13.42 13.03 -2.02
N VAL A 132 -12.95 11.78 -2.18
CA VAL A 132 -13.57 10.82 -3.10
C VAL A 132 -14.93 10.38 -2.58
N GLY A 133 -15.03 10.08 -1.28
CA GLY A 133 -16.25 9.62 -0.61
C GLY A 133 -17.31 10.68 -0.32
N GLY A 134 -17.07 11.97 -0.63
CA GLY A 134 -18.02 13.07 -0.42
C GLY A 134 -18.58 13.71 -1.70
N SER A 135 -18.34 13.12 -2.88
CA SER A 135 -18.84 13.61 -4.17
C SER A 135 -20.20 12.97 -4.53
N ASP A 136 -20.98 13.48 -5.50
CA ASP A 136 -22.15 12.73 -6.04
C ASP A 136 -21.73 11.36 -6.64
N GLU A 137 -20.43 11.23 -6.92
CA GLU A 137 -19.68 10.02 -7.29
C GLU A 137 -19.33 9.12 -6.08
N ALA A 138 -19.65 9.52 -4.85
CA ALA A 138 -19.41 8.76 -3.63
C ALA A 138 -20.33 7.53 -3.50
N ALA A 139 -21.46 7.52 -4.21
CA ALA A 139 -22.30 6.33 -4.39
C ALA A 139 -21.56 5.18 -5.13
N SER A 140 -20.32 5.44 -5.55
CA SER A 140 -19.50 4.61 -6.43
C SER A 140 -18.11 4.27 -5.87
N ILE A 141 -17.50 5.13 -5.03
CA ILE A 141 -16.05 5.06 -4.73
C ILE A 141 -15.71 5.39 -3.25
N GLY A 142 -16.53 4.95 -2.30
CA GLY A 142 -16.11 4.83 -0.89
C GLY A 142 -15.32 3.55 -0.63
N GLN A 143 -14.17 3.38 -1.29
CA GLN A 143 -13.27 2.21 -1.22
C GLN A 143 -13.88 0.84 -1.60
N LEU A 144 -13.00 -0.16 -1.77
CA LEU A 144 -13.36 -1.59 -1.94
C LEU A 144 -14.46 -2.02 -0.97
N VAL A 145 -14.43 -1.51 0.27
CA VAL A 145 -15.40 -1.76 1.33
C VAL A 145 -16.80 -1.24 0.96
N GLY A 146 -16.95 0.00 0.51
CA GLY A 146 -18.25 0.54 0.07
C GLY A 146 -18.79 -0.20 -1.15
N THR A 147 -17.93 -0.60 -2.08
CA THR A 147 -18.35 -1.45 -3.22
C THR A 147 -18.79 -2.84 -2.76
N ALA A 148 -18.06 -3.45 -1.83
CA ALA A 148 -18.41 -4.74 -1.24
C ALA A 148 -19.75 -4.68 -0.51
N MET A 149 -19.97 -3.64 0.30
CA MET A 149 -21.24 -3.41 1.01
C MET A 149 -22.40 -3.19 0.02
N LYS A 150 -22.20 -2.38 -1.03
CA LYS A 150 -23.21 -2.16 -2.07
C LYS A 150 -23.55 -3.46 -2.82
N LEU A 151 -22.54 -4.22 -3.24
CA LEU A 151 -22.72 -5.51 -3.88
C LEU A 151 -23.52 -6.47 -2.99
N LYS A 152 -23.15 -6.57 -1.71
CA LYS A 152 -23.85 -7.42 -0.75
C LYS A 152 -25.31 -6.99 -0.57
N ALA A 153 -25.55 -5.70 -0.36
CA ALA A 153 -26.90 -5.16 -0.20
C ALA A 153 -27.78 -5.40 -1.44
N GLU A 154 -27.24 -5.23 -2.65
CA GLU A 154 -27.97 -5.49 -3.91
C GLU A 154 -28.27 -6.98 -4.11
N VAL A 155 -27.32 -7.87 -3.79
CA VAL A 155 -27.53 -9.33 -3.83
C VAL A 155 -28.63 -9.75 -2.85
N ASP A 156 -28.60 -9.20 -1.63
CA ASP A 156 -29.59 -9.49 -0.59
C ASP A 156 -30.97 -8.97 -0.96
N ALA A 157 -31.06 -7.71 -1.42
CA ALA A 157 -32.32 -7.08 -1.82
C ALA A 157 -33.03 -7.80 -2.98
N ARG A 158 -32.26 -8.43 -3.87
CA ARG A 158 -32.78 -9.21 -5.01
C ARG A 158 -33.05 -10.67 -4.67
N GLY A 159 -32.77 -11.11 -3.44
CA GLY A 159 -33.01 -12.49 -3.01
C GLY A 159 -32.22 -13.52 -3.82
N ILE A 160 -31.06 -13.15 -4.38
CA ILE A 160 -30.32 -14.00 -5.34
C ILE A 160 -29.91 -15.33 -4.67
N ALA A 161 -29.60 -15.33 -3.37
CA ALA A 161 -29.28 -16.56 -2.63
C ALA A 161 -30.40 -17.62 -2.75
N GLY A 162 -31.66 -17.22 -2.56
CA GLY A 162 -32.80 -18.13 -2.72
C GLY A 162 -33.02 -18.55 -4.17
N LEU A 163 -32.76 -17.66 -5.13
CA LEU A 163 -32.82 -17.98 -6.56
C LEU A 163 -31.74 -18.98 -6.96
N ALA A 164 -30.53 -18.91 -6.42
CA ALA A 164 -29.45 -19.83 -6.79
C ALA A 164 -29.78 -21.31 -6.51
N ASP A 165 -30.65 -21.57 -5.53
CA ASP A 165 -31.11 -22.92 -5.19
C ASP A 165 -32.39 -23.34 -5.94
N SER A 166 -33.20 -22.40 -6.43
CA SER A 166 -34.52 -22.67 -7.03
C SER A 166 -34.60 -22.40 -8.53
N ASP A 167 -33.93 -21.36 -9.03
CA ASP A 167 -33.85 -20.95 -10.43
C ASP A 167 -32.47 -20.31 -10.71
N THR A 168 -31.50 -21.17 -11.04
CA THR A 168 -30.12 -20.76 -11.34
C THR A 168 -30.04 -19.77 -12.51
N ALA A 169 -30.90 -19.90 -13.52
CA ALA A 169 -30.87 -19.03 -14.70
C ALA A 169 -31.29 -17.61 -14.32
N GLU A 170 -32.35 -17.48 -13.52
CA GLU A 170 -32.77 -16.19 -12.98
C GLU A 170 -31.74 -15.61 -12.01
N ALA A 171 -31.15 -16.42 -11.13
CA ALA A 171 -30.05 -15.98 -10.26
C ALA A 171 -28.87 -15.40 -11.06
N ALA A 172 -28.46 -16.07 -12.14
CA ALA A 172 -27.40 -15.61 -13.02
C ALA A 172 -27.78 -14.29 -13.73
N ARG A 173 -29.03 -14.14 -14.16
CA ARG A 173 -29.53 -12.91 -14.78
C ARG A 173 -29.48 -11.74 -13.80
N GLN A 174 -29.94 -11.94 -12.56
CA GLN A 174 -29.89 -10.94 -11.50
C GLN A 174 -28.45 -10.55 -11.14
N LEU A 175 -27.54 -11.52 -11.04
CA LEU A 175 -26.12 -11.24 -10.81
C LEU A 175 -25.53 -10.39 -11.94
N LYS A 176 -25.85 -10.66 -13.21
CA LYS A 176 -25.40 -9.82 -14.33
C LYS A 176 -25.88 -8.38 -14.20
N GLU A 177 -27.12 -8.15 -13.73
CA GLU A 177 -27.63 -6.79 -13.48
C GLU A 177 -26.87 -6.09 -12.37
N VAL A 178 -26.62 -6.77 -11.24
CA VAL A 178 -25.84 -6.21 -10.12
C VAL A 178 -24.41 -5.86 -10.56
N LEU A 179 -23.77 -6.74 -11.34
CA LEU A 179 -22.40 -6.51 -11.84
C LEU A 179 -22.33 -5.46 -12.95
N ALA A 180 -23.46 -5.15 -13.60
CA ALA A 180 -23.56 -4.13 -14.64
C ALA A 180 -23.80 -2.71 -14.10
N ILE A 181 -24.04 -2.56 -12.79
CA ILE A 181 -24.10 -1.26 -12.11
C ILE A 181 -22.84 -0.45 -12.50
N PRO A 182 -22.97 0.77 -13.08
CA PRO A 182 -21.84 1.46 -13.71
C PRO A 182 -20.60 1.59 -12.83
N GLU A 183 -20.82 1.81 -11.54
CA GLU A 183 -19.78 1.94 -10.52
C GLU A 183 -19.00 0.65 -10.29
N VAL A 184 -19.73 -0.47 -10.32
CA VAL A 184 -19.22 -1.81 -10.06
C VAL A 184 -18.52 -2.33 -11.30
N LYS A 185 -19.19 -2.22 -12.46
CA LYS A 185 -18.75 -2.75 -13.76
C LYS A 185 -17.32 -2.39 -14.11
N ALA A 186 -16.89 -1.17 -13.78
CA ALA A 186 -15.55 -0.67 -14.10
C ALA A 186 -14.41 -1.41 -13.37
N ILE A 187 -14.72 -2.14 -12.30
CA ILE A 187 -13.74 -2.85 -11.46
C ILE A 187 -14.06 -4.33 -11.28
N ILE A 188 -15.03 -4.87 -12.01
CA ILE A 188 -15.34 -6.30 -11.97
C ILE A 188 -14.27 -7.08 -12.73
N ASN A 189 -13.85 -8.19 -12.13
CA ASN A 189 -12.97 -9.15 -12.77
C ASN A 189 -13.68 -9.79 -13.98
N PRO A 190 -13.12 -9.70 -15.20
CA PRO A 190 -13.71 -10.31 -16.39
C PRO A 190 -13.97 -11.82 -16.28
N GLU A 191 -13.20 -12.56 -15.47
CA GLU A 191 -13.43 -13.99 -15.20
C GLU A 191 -14.83 -14.24 -14.62
N ILE A 192 -15.38 -13.31 -13.84
CA ILE A 192 -16.74 -13.42 -13.26
C ILE A 192 -17.80 -13.38 -14.35
N THR A 193 -17.61 -12.54 -15.36
CA THR A 193 -18.54 -12.46 -16.49
C THR A 193 -18.46 -13.75 -17.32
N ALA A 194 -17.27 -14.30 -17.51
CA ALA A 194 -17.06 -15.57 -18.20
C ALA A 194 -17.73 -16.74 -17.43
N MET A 195 -17.62 -16.76 -16.10
CA MET A 195 -18.31 -17.74 -15.25
C MET A 195 -19.83 -17.72 -15.43
N LEU A 196 -20.45 -16.53 -15.54
CA LEU A 196 -21.89 -16.39 -15.79
C LEU A 196 -22.32 -16.67 -17.25
N ALA A 197 -21.36 -16.85 -18.16
CA ALA A 197 -21.61 -17.22 -19.55
C ALA A 197 -21.45 -18.74 -19.78
N ASP A 198 -20.74 -19.43 -18.90
CA ASP A 198 -20.59 -20.89 -18.92
C ASP A 198 -21.90 -21.56 -18.44
N THR A 199 -22.73 -21.96 -19.41
CA THR A 199 -24.01 -22.62 -19.14
C THR A 199 -23.87 -24.04 -18.63
N GLU A 200 -22.75 -24.72 -18.92
CA GLU A 200 -22.50 -26.09 -18.47
C GLU A 200 -22.29 -26.14 -16.96
N HIS A 201 -21.56 -25.16 -16.41
CA HIS A 201 -21.24 -25.06 -14.99
C HIS A 201 -22.02 -23.95 -14.25
N LEU A 202 -23.12 -23.45 -14.82
CA LEU A 202 -23.78 -22.23 -14.35
C LEU A 202 -24.21 -22.29 -12.87
N ALA A 203 -24.76 -23.42 -12.42
CA ALA A 203 -25.20 -23.58 -11.04
C ALA A 203 -24.05 -23.48 -10.03
N PHE A 204 -22.91 -24.09 -10.36
CA PHE A 204 -21.68 -23.96 -9.58
C PHE A 204 -21.16 -22.52 -9.59
N ASN A 205 -21.07 -21.92 -10.79
CA ASN A 205 -20.55 -20.58 -10.97
C ASN A 205 -21.36 -19.51 -10.23
N VAL A 206 -22.69 -19.58 -10.26
CA VAL A 206 -23.57 -18.68 -9.50
C VAL A 206 -23.27 -18.76 -8.00
N LYS A 207 -23.15 -19.96 -7.44
CA LYS A 207 -22.87 -20.16 -6.01
C LYS A 207 -21.49 -19.64 -5.61
N GLU A 208 -20.49 -19.85 -6.47
CA GLU A 208 -19.13 -19.34 -6.22
C GLU A 208 -19.07 -17.81 -6.27
N ILE A 209 -19.76 -17.17 -7.22
CA ILE A 209 -19.85 -15.70 -7.30
C ILE A 209 -20.56 -15.13 -6.07
N GLN A 210 -21.68 -15.74 -5.66
CA GLN A 210 -22.38 -15.35 -4.43
C GLN A 210 -21.49 -15.47 -3.21
N THR A 211 -20.74 -16.56 -3.10
CA THR A 211 -19.80 -16.74 -2.01
C THR A 211 -18.74 -15.64 -2.04
N SER A 212 -18.11 -15.36 -3.20
CA SER A 212 -17.13 -14.28 -3.30
C SER A 212 -17.68 -12.91 -2.90
N ILE A 213 -18.93 -12.58 -3.24
CA ILE A 213 -19.57 -11.32 -2.82
C ILE A 213 -19.80 -11.30 -1.32
N THR A 214 -20.29 -12.41 -0.76
CA THR A 214 -20.67 -12.50 0.66
C THR A 214 -19.47 -12.46 1.59
N THR A 215 -18.35 -13.05 1.18
CA THR A 215 -17.10 -13.14 1.94
C THR A 215 -16.07 -12.08 1.55
N LEU A 216 -16.43 -11.14 0.67
CA LEU A 216 -15.51 -10.12 0.17
C LEU A 216 -14.96 -9.28 1.33
N GLY A 217 -13.65 -9.34 1.55
CA GLY A 217 -12.98 -8.62 2.66
C GLY A 217 -13.18 -9.24 4.05
N ALA A 218 -13.80 -10.42 4.16
CA ALA A 218 -14.00 -11.08 5.46
C ALA A 218 -12.70 -11.69 6.03
N PHE A 219 -11.70 -11.93 5.19
CA PHE A 219 -10.43 -12.59 5.54
C PHE A 219 -10.64 -13.86 6.40
N SER A 220 -11.65 -14.65 6.05
CA SER A 220 -11.91 -15.97 6.63
C SER A 220 -11.42 -17.07 5.69
N VAL A 221 -11.05 -18.21 6.28
CA VAL A 221 -10.64 -19.41 5.56
C VAL A 221 -11.54 -20.54 6.02
N ASP A 222 -12.61 -20.75 5.25
CA ASP A 222 -13.60 -21.80 5.52
C ASP A 222 -13.26 -23.10 4.77
N ASP A 223 -12.76 -22.97 3.53
CA ASP A 223 -12.21 -24.06 2.73
C ASP A 223 -11.16 -23.54 1.74
N ASN A 224 -10.33 -24.42 1.17
CA ASN A 224 -9.25 -24.03 0.26
C ASN A 224 -9.70 -23.64 -1.17
N ARG A 225 -11.01 -23.66 -1.50
CA ARG A 225 -11.49 -23.20 -2.81
C ARG A 225 -11.19 -21.73 -3.01
N LEU A 226 -11.06 -20.97 -1.93
CA LEU A 226 -10.69 -19.56 -1.96
C LEU A 226 -9.33 -19.29 -2.67
N PHE A 227 -8.45 -20.29 -2.80
CA PHE A 227 -7.19 -20.18 -3.56
C PHE A 227 -7.41 -20.22 -5.09
N PHE A 228 -8.52 -20.83 -5.51
CA PHE A 228 -8.90 -21.08 -6.89
C PHE A 228 -10.11 -20.25 -7.33
N ARG A 229 -10.86 -19.66 -6.39
CA ARG A 229 -12.00 -18.81 -6.71
C ARG A 229 -11.54 -17.48 -7.29
N PRO A 230 -11.98 -17.07 -8.49
CA PRO A 230 -11.73 -15.73 -8.98
C PRO A 230 -12.28 -14.69 -8.00
N GLY A 231 -11.50 -13.64 -7.74
CA GLY A 231 -11.99 -12.48 -7.02
C GLY A 231 -13.09 -11.77 -7.80
N ILE A 232 -14.07 -11.17 -7.10
CA ILE A 232 -15.09 -10.32 -7.75
C ILE A 232 -14.44 -9.11 -8.43
N LEU A 233 -13.37 -8.60 -7.81
CA LEU A 233 -12.73 -7.35 -8.21
C LEU A 233 -11.52 -7.65 -9.10
N GLY A 234 -11.41 -6.89 -10.18
CA GLY A 234 -10.33 -6.95 -11.15
C GLY A 234 -9.09 -6.21 -10.63
N TRP A 235 -8.05 -6.96 -10.26
CA TRP A 235 -6.84 -6.38 -9.68
C TRP A 235 -6.04 -5.50 -10.65
N ASN A 236 -6.23 -5.67 -11.96
CA ASN A 236 -5.66 -4.79 -12.96
C ASN A 236 -6.32 -3.40 -12.94
N GLU A 237 -7.64 -3.36 -12.82
CA GLU A 237 -8.44 -2.15 -12.72
C GLU A 237 -8.17 -1.45 -11.39
N LEU A 238 -8.08 -2.23 -10.29
CA LEU A 238 -7.69 -1.71 -8.98
C LEU A 238 -6.29 -1.11 -8.98
N ALA A 239 -5.31 -1.76 -9.60
CA ALA A 239 -3.96 -1.19 -9.75
C ALA A 239 -4.00 0.18 -10.44
N THR A 240 -4.87 0.37 -11.42
CA THR A 240 -5.07 1.67 -12.10
C THR A 240 -5.75 2.70 -11.20
N LEU A 241 -6.66 2.29 -10.31
CA LEU A 241 -7.23 3.18 -9.30
C LEU A 241 -6.19 3.64 -8.28
N PHE A 242 -5.38 2.70 -7.77
CA PHE A 242 -4.26 3.03 -6.88
C PHE A 242 -3.22 3.91 -7.57
N ALA A 243 -2.95 3.66 -8.86
CA ALA A 243 -2.09 4.49 -9.69
C ALA A 243 -2.53 5.95 -9.68
N ARG A 244 -3.83 6.24 -9.82
CA ARG A 244 -4.33 7.62 -9.81
C ARG A 244 -4.02 8.37 -8.52
N VAL A 245 -4.08 7.68 -7.38
CA VAL A 245 -3.71 8.23 -6.06
C VAL A 245 -2.20 8.48 -6.00
N ALA A 246 -1.40 7.51 -6.43
CA ALA A 246 0.05 7.65 -6.50
C ALA A 246 0.49 8.76 -7.46
N ASP A 247 -0.14 8.88 -8.62
CA ASP A 247 0.09 9.90 -9.64
C ASP A 247 -0.17 11.30 -9.07
N PHE A 248 -1.28 11.47 -8.32
CA PHE A 248 -1.57 12.71 -7.60
C PHE A 248 -0.42 13.12 -6.68
N TYR A 249 0.01 12.19 -5.82
CA TYR A 249 1.08 12.48 -4.87
C TYR A 249 2.44 12.64 -5.53
N ALA A 250 2.70 11.97 -6.65
CA ALA A 250 3.93 12.08 -7.43
C ALA A 250 4.00 13.34 -8.28
N GLY A 251 2.91 14.11 -8.39
CA GLY A 251 2.89 15.27 -9.26
C GLY A 251 2.66 14.95 -10.73
N TYR A 252 2.19 13.74 -11.02
CA TYR A 252 1.95 13.30 -12.39
C TYR A 252 0.55 13.71 -12.85
N GLY A 253 0.40 13.92 -14.15
CA GLY A 253 -0.89 14.20 -14.77
C GLY A 253 -1.19 15.68 -15.01
N PRO A 254 -2.38 15.99 -15.55
CA PRO A 254 -2.67 17.27 -16.21
C PRO A 254 -2.81 18.49 -15.28
N ALA A 255 -2.62 18.37 -13.97
CA ALA A 255 -2.94 19.44 -13.00
C ALA A 255 -2.06 19.49 -11.73
N ALA A 256 -0.96 18.74 -11.64
CA ALA A 256 -0.65 18.12 -10.35
C ALA A 256 0.35 18.83 -9.40
N ASP A 257 1.22 19.75 -9.84
CA ASP A 257 2.30 20.20 -8.94
C ASP A 257 2.05 21.52 -8.21
N ALA A 258 1.75 22.59 -8.95
CA ALA A 258 1.69 23.92 -8.37
C ALA A 258 0.64 24.07 -7.25
N PRO A 259 -0.59 23.51 -7.36
CA PRO A 259 -1.58 23.60 -6.29
C PRO A 259 -1.19 22.83 -5.03
N LEU A 260 -0.60 21.64 -5.16
CA LEU A 260 -0.17 20.83 -4.02
C LEU A 260 0.99 21.51 -3.27
N GLY A 261 1.97 22.05 -4.00
CA GLY A 261 3.07 22.82 -3.40
C GLY A 261 2.60 24.05 -2.64
N ALA A 262 1.69 24.82 -3.21
CA ALA A 262 1.11 25.99 -2.53
C ALA A 262 0.33 25.62 -1.27
N TRP A 263 -0.39 24.50 -1.30
CA TRP A 263 -1.09 23.98 -0.12
C TRP A 263 -0.12 23.50 0.97
N LEU A 264 0.97 22.82 0.61
CA LEU A 264 2.02 22.43 1.54
C LEU A 264 2.68 23.67 2.18
N ASP A 265 3.05 24.67 1.38
CA ASP A 265 3.58 25.96 1.86
C ASP A 265 2.63 26.61 2.88
N ALA A 266 1.32 26.55 2.65
CA ALA A 266 0.31 27.21 3.48
C ALA A 266 -0.06 26.45 4.77
N CYS A 267 0.01 25.12 4.76
CA CYS A 267 -0.57 24.29 5.80
C CYS A 267 0.44 23.50 6.65
N THR A 268 1.68 23.28 6.20
CA THR A 268 2.63 22.39 6.89
C THR A 268 2.89 22.82 8.33
N ASP A 269 3.29 24.06 8.57
CA ASP A 269 3.69 24.50 9.91
C ASP A 269 2.51 24.48 10.91
N ALA A 270 1.34 24.93 10.46
CA ALA A 270 0.16 25.03 11.30
C ALA A 270 -0.50 23.66 11.62
N THR A 271 -0.11 22.61 10.89
CA THR A 271 -0.68 21.25 11.04
C THR A 271 0.32 20.25 11.63
N ALA A 272 1.54 20.67 11.92
CA ALA A 272 2.54 19.85 12.59
C ALA A 272 2.01 19.32 13.94
N GLY A 273 2.20 18.03 14.19
CA GLY A 273 1.78 17.37 15.42
C GLY A 273 0.28 17.10 15.54
N LYS A 274 -0.53 17.45 14.54
CA LYS A 274 -1.97 17.19 14.50
C LYS A 274 -2.34 15.98 13.62
N PRO A 275 -3.26 15.10 14.04
CA PRO A 275 -3.82 14.07 13.17
C PRO A 275 -4.64 14.72 12.02
N TRP A 276 -5.01 13.96 10.99
CA TRP A 276 -5.73 14.50 9.83
C TRP A 276 -7.00 15.25 10.22
N ALA A 277 -7.83 14.69 11.12
CA ALA A 277 -9.08 15.31 11.55
C ALA A 277 -8.88 16.76 12.05
N GLU A 278 -7.80 17.02 12.79
CA GLU A 278 -7.45 18.35 13.28
C GLU A 278 -6.71 19.20 12.24
N ALA A 279 -5.81 18.58 11.46
CA ALA A 279 -5.09 19.25 10.38
C ALA A 279 -6.06 19.81 9.32
N ALA A 280 -7.08 19.02 8.96
CA ALA A 280 -8.11 19.39 8.01
C ALA A 280 -8.95 20.59 8.48
N MET A 281 -9.11 20.80 9.78
CA MET A 281 -9.83 21.95 10.36
C MET A 281 -8.95 23.19 10.56
N THR A 282 -7.64 23.09 10.34
CA THR A 282 -6.73 24.23 10.52
C THR A 282 -7.00 25.30 9.47
N ALA A 283 -7.06 26.57 9.89
CA ALA A 283 -7.38 27.69 9.01
C ALA A 283 -6.36 27.82 7.86
N HIS A 284 -6.86 27.98 6.64
CA HIS A 284 -6.02 28.21 5.47
C HIS A 284 -5.81 29.73 5.28
N PRO A 285 -4.58 30.22 4.99
CA PRO A 285 -4.28 31.65 4.85
C PRO A 285 -5.12 32.39 3.80
N ALA A 286 -5.53 31.71 2.73
CA ALA A 286 -6.40 32.25 1.69
C ALA A 286 -7.92 32.18 2.02
N GLY A 287 -8.29 31.83 3.26
CA GLY A 287 -9.66 31.58 3.69
C GLY A 287 -10.04 30.09 3.64
N GLY A 288 -11.06 29.71 4.43
CA GLY A 288 -11.47 28.31 4.61
C GLY A 288 -10.51 27.51 5.49
N THR A 289 -10.50 26.18 5.33
CA THR A 289 -9.59 25.27 6.04
C THR A 289 -8.61 24.55 5.12
N CYS A 290 -7.53 24.02 5.68
CA CYS A 290 -6.57 23.18 4.96
C CYS A 290 -7.22 21.95 4.33
N GLY A 291 -8.23 21.36 4.97
CA GLY A 291 -9.00 20.24 4.44
C GLY A 291 -9.90 20.61 3.27
N GLU A 292 -10.54 21.78 3.31
CA GLU A 292 -11.33 22.32 2.19
C GLU A 292 -10.45 22.60 0.97
N ALA A 293 -9.30 23.26 1.18
CA ALA A 293 -8.32 23.53 0.13
C ALA A 293 -7.80 22.22 -0.51
N PHE A 294 -7.44 21.23 0.31
CA PHE A 294 -6.97 19.93 -0.17
C PHE A 294 -8.05 19.17 -0.96
N ARG A 295 -9.29 19.20 -0.48
CA ARG A 295 -10.44 18.57 -1.16
C ARG A 295 -10.65 19.17 -2.55
N LYS A 296 -10.52 20.49 -2.68
CA LYS A 296 -10.60 21.17 -3.97
C LYS A 296 -9.50 20.72 -4.92
N ILE A 297 -8.25 20.70 -4.47
CA ILE A 297 -7.10 20.25 -5.27
C ILE A 297 -7.31 18.80 -5.76
N THR A 298 -7.77 17.93 -4.86
CA THR A 298 -8.08 16.53 -5.18
C THR A 298 -9.19 16.40 -6.21
N ALA A 299 -10.29 17.15 -6.05
CA ALA A 299 -11.42 17.13 -6.97
C ALA A 299 -11.01 17.61 -8.38
N ASP A 300 -10.28 18.73 -8.46
CA ASP A 300 -9.79 19.29 -9.72
C ASP A 300 -8.87 18.31 -10.46
N TYR A 301 -7.90 17.73 -9.73
CA TYR A 301 -7.01 16.72 -10.29
C TYR A 301 -7.79 15.51 -10.82
N ARG A 302 -8.73 14.97 -10.04
CA ARG A 302 -9.50 13.79 -10.44
C ARG A 302 -10.35 14.06 -11.67
N ALA A 303 -11.00 15.22 -11.76
CA ALA A 303 -11.77 15.62 -12.93
C ALA A 303 -10.88 15.66 -14.18
N ALA A 304 -9.71 16.28 -14.07
CA ALA A 304 -8.75 16.38 -15.18
C ALA A 304 -8.17 15.00 -15.57
N ALA A 305 -7.79 14.17 -14.61
CA ALA A 305 -7.25 12.84 -14.84
C ALA A 305 -8.27 11.89 -15.50
N ARG A 306 -9.57 12.04 -15.20
CA ARG A 306 -10.64 11.27 -15.87
C ARG A 306 -10.91 11.73 -17.30
N ALA A 307 -10.80 13.03 -17.55
CA ALA A 307 -10.99 13.60 -18.88
C ALA A 307 -9.78 13.35 -19.81
N ALA A 308 -8.62 13.06 -19.22
CA ALA A 308 -7.39 12.78 -19.94
C ALA A 308 -7.49 11.48 -20.76
N ALA A 309 -6.95 11.49 -21.97
CA ALA A 309 -6.89 10.29 -22.79
C ALA A 309 -5.98 9.23 -22.12
N PRO A 310 -6.29 7.92 -22.24
CA PRO A 310 -5.41 6.87 -21.73
C PRO A 310 -3.98 7.03 -22.24
N GLY A 311 -2.99 6.97 -21.34
CA GLY A 311 -1.56 7.12 -21.68
C GLY A 311 -1.11 8.55 -22.00
N SER A 312 -1.98 9.57 -21.86
CA SER A 312 -1.61 10.98 -22.13
C SER A 312 -0.64 11.57 -21.10
N TYR A 313 -0.45 10.92 -19.96
CA TYR A 313 0.53 11.30 -18.96
C TYR A 313 1.18 10.06 -18.34
N LYS A 314 2.38 10.26 -17.79
CA LYS A 314 3.15 9.22 -17.10
C LYS A 314 2.37 8.71 -15.89
N SER A 315 2.29 7.39 -15.70
CA SER A 315 1.70 6.81 -14.49
C SER A 315 2.74 6.07 -13.66
N ARG A 316 2.66 6.25 -12.34
CA ARG A 316 3.52 5.63 -11.33
C ARG A 316 3.44 4.13 -11.33
N VAL A 317 2.31 3.56 -11.72
CA VAL A 317 2.10 2.11 -11.72
C VAL A 317 2.91 1.39 -12.79
N ASP A 318 3.33 2.09 -13.84
CA ASP A 318 4.15 1.53 -14.92
C ASP A 318 5.66 1.66 -14.64
N GLU A 319 6.05 2.41 -13.61
CA GLU A 319 7.43 2.44 -13.12
C GLU A 319 7.77 1.16 -12.35
N ARG A 320 9.07 0.86 -12.27
CA ARG A 320 9.57 -0.33 -11.61
C ARG A 320 9.95 -0.04 -10.16
N VAL A 321 9.77 -1.04 -9.30
CA VAL A 321 10.10 -0.91 -7.88
C VAL A 321 11.59 -0.63 -7.67
N GLY A 322 12.46 -1.19 -8.51
CA GLY A 322 13.91 -0.96 -8.50
C GLY A 322 14.37 0.34 -9.16
N ASP A 323 13.47 1.15 -9.72
CA ASP A 323 13.85 2.45 -10.26
C ASP A 323 14.34 3.38 -9.15
N ALA A 324 15.34 4.21 -9.49
CA ALA A 324 15.98 5.12 -8.55
C ALA A 324 14.96 5.96 -7.77
N SER A 325 15.14 5.98 -6.45
CA SER A 325 14.34 6.74 -5.50
C SER A 325 15.17 7.05 -4.27
N ALA A 326 14.70 7.98 -3.45
CA ALA A 326 15.24 8.19 -2.10
C ALA A 326 14.84 7.04 -1.14
N LEU A 327 13.89 6.18 -1.54
CA LEU A 327 13.44 5.05 -0.75
C LEU A 327 13.97 3.74 -1.32
N HIS A 328 14.63 2.93 -0.49
CA HIS A 328 14.86 1.52 -0.75
C HIS A 328 13.56 0.74 -0.52
N LYS A 329 13.16 -0.09 -1.49
CA LYS A 329 11.83 -0.71 -1.54
C LYS A 329 11.97 -2.23 -1.57
N VAL A 330 11.35 -2.90 -0.59
CA VAL A 330 11.38 -4.37 -0.48
C VAL A 330 9.95 -4.88 -0.30
N ILE A 331 9.32 -5.29 -1.39
CA ILE A 331 7.90 -5.66 -1.39
C ILE A 331 7.75 -7.17 -1.37
N SER A 332 6.93 -7.70 -0.47
CA SER A 332 6.81 -9.15 -0.28
C SER A 332 5.50 -9.75 -0.82
N THR A 333 5.55 -11.04 -1.14
CA THR A 333 4.42 -11.94 -1.36
C THR A 333 4.80 -13.35 -0.94
N SER A 334 3.83 -14.21 -0.65
CA SER A 334 4.04 -15.64 -0.67
C SER A 334 4.10 -16.13 -2.11
N VAL A 335 4.99 -17.08 -2.41
CA VAL A 335 5.05 -17.74 -3.73
C VAL A 335 5.11 -19.26 -3.59
N LEU A 336 4.43 -19.93 -4.51
CA LEU A 336 4.56 -21.36 -4.77
C LEU A 336 5.64 -21.55 -5.85
N GLU A 337 6.55 -22.47 -5.60
CA GLU A 337 7.61 -22.89 -6.52
C GLU A 337 7.56 -24.42 -6.73
N GLY A 338 8.39 -24.95 -7.64
CA GLY A 338 8.53 -26.40 -7.84
C GLY A 338 7.20 -27.12 -8.08
N ASP A 339 7.03 -28.28 -7.44
CA ASP A 339 5.87 -29.16 -7.62
C ASP A 339 4.54 -28.51 -7.17
N ALA A 340 4.60 -27.54 -6.25
CA ALA A 340 3.42 -26.81 -5.81
C ALA A 340 2.74 -26.01 -6.95
N VAL A 341 3.50 -25.58 -7.97
CA VAL A 341 2.94 -24.91 -9.15
C VAL A 341 2.06 -25.85 -9.96
N GLY A 342 2.55 -27.07 -10.24
CA GLY A 342 1.77 -28.09 -10.97
C GLY A 342 0.56 -28.58 -10.17
N ALA A 343 0.72 -28.73 -8.86
CA ALA A 343 -0.39 -29.06 -7.96
C ALA A 343 -1.47 -27.97 -7.98
N TYR A 344 -1.08 -26.68 -7.97
CA TYR A 344 -2.02 -25.57 -8.07
C TYR A 344 -2.78 -25.60 -9.40
N GLN A 345 -2.09 -25.79 -10.52
CA GLN A 345 -2.71 -25.84 -11.85
C GLN A 345 -3.73 -27.00 -11.95
N THR A 346 -3.39 -28.16 -11.42
CA THR A 346 -4.28 -29.34 -11.38
C THR A 346 -5.52 -29.06 -10.53
N ALA A 347 -5.33 -28.55 -9.31
CA ALA A 347 -6.43 -28.20 -8.41
C ALA A 347 -7.30 -27.07 -9.01
N ARG A 348 -6.70 -26.13 -9.74
CA ARG A 348 -7.43 -25.08 -10.44
C ARG A 348 -8.27 -25.62 -11.59
N ALA A 349 -7.78 -26.60 -12.33
CA ALA A 349 -8.57 -27.26 -13.37
C ALA A 349 -9.79 -27.98 -12.75
N ALA A 350 -9.59 -28.70 -11.64
CA ALA A 350 -10.68 -29.36 -10.91
C ALA A 350 -11.70 -28.37 -10.31
N TYR A 351 -11.25 -27.20 -9.85
CA TYR A 351 -12.14 -26.10 -9.46
C TYR A 351 -13.02 -25.67 -10.64
N LYS A 352 -12.41 -25.37 -11.79
CA LYS A 352 -13.13 -24.84 -12.97
C LYS A 352 -14.14 -25.83 -13.54
N SER A 353 -13.92 -27.14 -13.40
CA SER A 353 -14.87 -28.16 -13.84
C SER A 353 -16.05 -28.37 -12.88
N GLY A 354 -16.11 -27.64 -11.76
CA GLY A 354 -17.16 -27.82 -10.75
C GLY A 354 -17.11 -29.17 -10.02
N ALA A 355 -15.98 -29.90 -10.08
CA ALA A 355 -15.86 -31.24 -9.47
C ALA A 355 -15.98 -31.22 -7.94
N HIS A 356 -15.77 -30.06 -7.32
CA HIS A 356 -15.84 -29.85 -5.88
C HIS A 356 -16.78 -28.67 -5.56
N PRO A 357 -18.11 -28.91 -5.59
CA PRO A 357 -19.10 -27.84 -5.42
C PRO A 357 -19.14 -27.26 -4.00
N THR A 358 -18.57 -27.98 -3.01
CA THR A 358 -18.41 -27.55 -1.62
C THR A 358 -17.12 -28.14 -1.02
N GLY A 359 -16.62 -27.52 0.05
CA GLY A 359 -15.49 -28.05 0.82
C GLY A 359 -14.15 -27.94 0.12
N ASN A 360 -13.16 -28.71 0.58
CA ASN A 360 -11.78 -28.61 0.08
C ASN A 360 -11.60 -29.35 -1.26
N ILE A 361 -10.81 -28.74 -2.15
CA ILE A 361 -10.22 -29.39 -3.32
C ILE A 361 -8.94 -30.13 -2.87
N PRO A 362 -8.67 -31.34 -3.38
CA PRO A 362 -7.38 -32.01 -3.15
C PRO A 362 -6.21 -31.14 -3.62
N PHE A 363 -5.60 -30.45 -2.67
CA PHE A 363 -4.47 -29.57 -2.86
C PHE A 363 -3.62 -29.59 -1.60
N THR A 364 -2.55 -30.36 -1.64
CA THR A 364 -1.66 -30.62 -0.51
C THR A 364 -0.21 -30.36 -0.94
N PRO A 365 0.15 -29.10 -1.23
CA PRO A 365 1.52 -28.78 -1.62
C PRO A 365 2.47 -29.05 -0.44
N SER A 366 3.75 -29.29 -0.74
CA SER A 366 4.77 -29.30 0.30
C SER A 366 5.01 -27.88 0.79
N PHE A 367 5.02 -27.67 2.10
CA PHE A 367 5.35 -26.36 2.65
C PHE A 367 6.79 -25.94 2.32
N SER A 368 7.69 -26.86 1.96
CA SER A 368 9.04 -26.53 1.48
C SER A 368 9.03 -25.64 0.24
N ASP A 369 8.01 -25.80 -0.59
CA ASP A 369 7.84 -25.18 -1.90
C ASP A 369 7.13 -23.82 -1.80
N ILE A 370 6.70 -23.46 -0.58
CA ILE A 370 6.14 -22.17 -0.24
C ILE A 370 7.26 -21.28 0.30
N LYS A 371 7.52 -20.18 -0.41
CA LYS A 371 8.58 -19.21 -0.11
C LYS A 371 8.02 -17.83 0.19
N PHE A 372 8.87 -16.98 0.78
CA PHE A 372 8.65 -15.54 0.89
C PHE A 372 9.40 -14.86 -0.26
N GLY A 373 8.66 -14.44 -1.27
CA GLY A 373 9.20 -13.76 -2.44
C GLY A 373 9.29 -12.25 -2.21
N TYR A 374 10.41 -11.64 -2.61
CA TYR A 374 10.62 -10.20 -2.50
C TYR A 374 10.95 -9.56 -3.86
N TRP A 375 10.24 -8.48 -4.18
CA TRP A 375 10.61 -7.54 -5.24
C TRP A 375 11.39 -6.35 -4.68
N GLY A 376 12.31 -5.82 -5.46
CA GLY A 376 13.16 -4.69 -5.09
C GLY A 376 14.16 -4.35 -6.19
N SER A 377 15.13 -3.49 -5.90
CA SER A 377 16.28 -3.31 -6.79
C SER A 377 17.19 -4.55 -6.74
N ASP A 378 17.89 -4.86 -7.83
CA ASP A 378 18.79 -6.02 -7.87
C ASP A 378 19.91 -5.90 -6.83
N ALA A 379 20.37 -4.67 -6.56
CA ALA A 379 21.39 -4.39 -5.55
C ALA A 379 20.88 -4.65 -4.13
N ASP A 380 19.67 -4.19 -3.81
CA ASP A 380 19.05 -4.40 -2.50
C ASP A 380 18.78 -5.88 -2.26
N LEU A 381 18.17 -6.56 -3.24
CA LEU A 381 17.85 -7.99 -3.15
C LEU A 381 19.11 -8.85 -3.01
N LYS A 382 20.20 -8.49 -3.73
CA LYS A 382 21.49 -9.16 -3.57
C LYS A 382 22.06 -8.97 -2.16
N THR A 383 21.94 -7.76 -1.60
CA THR A 383 22.39 -7.48 -0.23
C THR A 383 21.60 -8.26 0.80
N ILE A 384 20.27 -8.26 0.69
CA ILE A 384 19.38 -9.03 1.54
C ILE A 384 19.72 -10.53 1.50
N ALA A 385 19.96 -11.08 0.30
CA ALA A 385 20.24 -12.49 0.09
C ALA A 385 21.59 -12.95 0.67
N ARG A 386 22.56 -12.04 0.88
CA ARG A 386 23.82 -12.40 1.56
C ARG A 386 23.60 -12.78 3.02
N ASN A 387 22.54 -12.25 3.65
CA ASN A 387 22.21 -12.49 5.06
C ASN A 387 23.44 -12.26 5.95
N ASP A 388 24.09 -11.10 5.79
CA ASP A 388 25.34 -10.74 6.47
C ASP A 388 25.19 -10.77 8.02
N LEU A 389 23.96 -10.69 8.53
CA LEU A 389 23.63 -10.84 9.96
C LEU A 389 23.60 -12.29 10.46
N GLY A 390 23.68 -13.28 9.56
CA GLY A 390 23.67 -14.70 9.92
C GLY A 390 22.33 -15.18 10.51
N THR A 391 21.22 -14.53 10.19
CA THR A 391 19.90 -14.88 10.73
C THR A 391 19.48 -16.26 10.22
N ASN A 392 19.13 -17.18 11.11
CA ASN A 392 18.85 -18.58 10.78
C ASN A 392 17.40 -19.01 11.10
N ASP A 393 16.47 -18.06 11.08
CA ASP A 393 15.05 -18.35 11.27
C ASP A 393 14.41 -18.92 9.99
N LEU A 394 13.25 -19.58 10.13
CA LEU A 394 12.59 -20.25 9.03
C LEU A 394 12.15 -19.30 7.90
N LYS A 395 11.85 -18.02 8.20
CA LYS A 395 11.48 -17.05 7.18
C LYS A 395 12.69 -16.67 6.32
N THR A 396 13.84 -16.39 6.94
CA THR A 396 15.09 -16.09 6.22
C THR A 396 15.52 -17.27 5.34
N GLN A 397 15.40 -18.51 5.82
CA GLN A 397 15.69 -19.72 5.04
C GLN A 397 14.74 -19.93 3.84
N LYS A 398 13.54 -19.35 3.90
CA LYS A 398 12.51 -19.44 2.86
C LYS A 398 12.49 -18.22 1.92
N LEU A 399 13.45 -17.31 2.05
CA LEU A 399 13.55 -16.14 1.20
C LEU A 399 13.83 -16.54 -0.25
N THR A 400 13.13 -15.91 -1.20
CA THR A 400 13.41 -16.01 -2.63
C THR A 400 13.31 -14.64 -3.28
N SER A 401 14.16 -14.36 -4.27
CA SER A 401 14.11 -13.12 -5.04
C SER A 401 13.07 -13.23 -6.15
N LEU A 402 12.23 -12.20 -6.28
CA LEU A 402 11.34 -12.00 -7.42
C LEU A 402 11.90 -10.98 -8.42
N GLY A 403 13.10 -10.46 -8.15
CA GLY A 403 13.77 -9.45 -8.95
C GLY A 403 13.02 -8.12 -8.95
N ASN A 404 13.25 -7.35 -10.01
CA ASN A 404 12.57 -6.08 -10.22
C ASN A 404 11.26 -6.30 -11.02
N ALA A 405 10.18 -5.63 -10.62
CA ALA A 405 8.90 -5.64 -11.33
C ALA A 405 8.29 -4.23 -11.41
N THR A 406 7.34 -4.04 -12.33
CA THR A 406 6.50 -2.83 -12.34
C THR A 406 5.60 -2.80 -11.10
N TRP A 407 5.25 -1.61 -10.63
CA TRP A 407 4.25 -1.47 -9.57
C TRP A 407 2.91 -2.10 -9.97
N ARG A 408 2.54 -2.11 -11.26
CA ARG A 408 1.36 -2.81 -11.78
C ARG A 408 1.38 -4.29 -11.43
N GLN A 409 2.47 -4.98 -11.75
CA GLN A 409 2.62 -6.41 -11.47
C GLN A 409 2.57 -6.68 -9.96
N ILE A 410 3.22 -5.83 -9.16
CA ILE A 410 3.25 -5.96 -7.71
C ILE A 410 1.85 -5.79 -7.11
N LEU A 411 1.12 -4.74 -7.51
CA LEU A 411 -0.22 -4.44 -7.00
C LEU A 411 -1.30 -5.42 -7.49
N GLN A 412 -1.02 -6.16 -8.57
CA GLN A 412 -1.87 -7.25 -9.04
C GLN A 412 -1.66 -8.57 -8.28
N ALA A 413 -0.54 -8.71 -7.56
CA ALA A 413 -0.15 -9.97 -6.93
C ALA A 413 -0.11 -9.86 -5.39
N SER A 414 0.62 -8.88 -4.83
CA SER A 414 0.84 -8.78 -3.39
C SER A 414 -0.45 -8.48 -2.60
N PRO A 415 -1.28 -7.46 -2.96
CA PRO A 415 -2.54 -7.22 -2.26
C PRO A 415 -3.67 -8.17 -2.68
N ALA A 416 -3.48 -8.96 -3.74
CA ALA A 416 -4.45 -9.92 -4.25
C ALA A 416 -4.52 -11.18 -3.38
N GLU A 417 -4.90 -10.97 -2.12
CA GLU A 417 -4.92 -12.01 -1.11
C GLU A 417 -6.05 -13.02 -1.33
N PRO A 418 -5.89 -14.24 -0.81
CA PRO A 418 -6.90 -15.28 -0.93
C PRO A 418 -8.24 -14.85 -0.32
N GLY A 419 -9.32 -14.92 -1.09
CA GLY A 419 -10.64 -14.38 -0.71
C GLY A 419 -10.95 -12.99 -1.32
N LEU A 420 -9.94 -12.23 -1.72
CA LEU A 420 -10.07 -11.10 -2.65
C LEU A 420 -9.71 -11.48 -4.08
N SER A 421 -8.85 -12.48 -4.24
CA SER A 421 -8.47 -13.10 -5.50
C SER A 421 -8.13 -14.57 -5.29
N ARG A 422 -8.09 -15.29 -6.41
CA ARG A 422 -7.30 -16.50 -6.54
C ARG A 422 -5.81 -16.19 -6.42
N PHE A 423 -4.98 -17.23 -6.27
CA PHE A 423 -3.56 -17.08 -6.52
C PHE A 423 -3.27 -16.60 -7.95
N VAL A 424 -2.21 -15.82 -8.10
CA VAL A 424 -1.88 -15.05 -9.29
C VAL A 424 -0.60 -15.60 -9.90
N GLU A 425 -0.62 -15.89 -11.20
CA GLU A 425 0.57 -16.32 -11.92
C GLU A 425 1.50 -15.13 -12.18
N LEU A 426 2.78 -15.32 -11.86
CA LEU A 426 3.84 -14.34 -12.07
C LEU A 426 4.51 -14.56 -13.42
N ALA A 427 5.18 -13.52 -13.93
CA ALA A 427 5.82 -13.54 -15.24
C ALA A 427 6.93 -14.60 -15.41
N ASP A 428 7.46 -15.12 -14.30
CA ASP A 428 8.50 -16.16 -14.27
C ASP A 428 7.95 -17.58 -14.03
N GLY A 429 6.62 -17.74 -14.08
CA GLY A 429 5.94 -19.03 -13.93
C GLY A 429 5.66 -19.44 -12.48
N ARG A 430 6.12 -18.68 -11.49
CA ARG A 430 5.72 -18.90 -10.09
C ARG A 430 4.28 -18.43 -9.85
N ILE A 431 3.68 -18.92 -8.77
CA ILE A 431 2.31 -18.54 -8.38
C ILE A 431 2.37 -17.73 -7.09
N SER A 432 2.00 -16.45 -7.13
CA SER A 432 1.81 -15.62 -5.94
C SER A 432 0.55 -16.02 -5.20
N ALA A 433 0.68 -16.27 -3.90
CA ALA A 433 -0.43 -16.50 -2.99
C ALA A 433 -0.81 -15.24 -2.20
N GLY A 434 -0.33 -14.06 -2.57
CA GLY A 434 -0.59 -12.79 -1.89
C GLY A 434 0.37 -12.48 -0.72
N GLY A 435 0.28 -11.27 -0.20
CA GLY A 435 1.19 -10.65 0.75
C GLY A 435 0.94 -10.94 2.23
N TRP A 436 0.07 -11.88 2.56
CA TRP A 436 -0.27 -12.27 3.94
C TRP A 436 0.88 -12.96 4.69
N SER A 437 1.92 -13.40 3.99
CA SER A 437 2.93 -14.31 4.56
C SER A 437 4.02 -13.61 5.35
N ASP A 438 4.57 -12.48 4.87
CA ASP A 438 5.57 -11.72 5.62
C ASP A 438 4.96 -10.44 6.18
N LEU A 439 4.29 -10.59 7.32
CA LEU A 439 3.69 -9.49 8.05
C LEU A 439 4.62 -8.86 9.09
N ALA A 440 5.87 -9.34 9.19
CA ALA A 440 6.89 -8.83 10.11
C ALA A 440 8.24 -8.59 9.39
N PRO A 441 8.31 -7.68 8.41
CA PRO A 441 9.46 -7.56 7.50
C PRO A 441 10.69 -6.88 8.12
N THR A 442 10.83 -6.87 9.44
CA THR A 442 11.99 -6.29 10.14
C THR A 442 13.30 -6.93 9.68
N LEU A 443 13.36 -8.26 9.65
CA LEU A 443 14.62 -8.98 9.38
C LEU A 443 15.12 -8.75 7.95
N VAL A 444 14.22 -8.61 6.97
CA VAL A 444 14.62 -8.31 5.60
C VAL A 444 15.23 -6.90 5.49
N LEU A 445 14.71 -5.92 6.25
CA LEU A 445 15.28 -4.58 6.34
C LEU A 445 16.60 -4.55 7.11
N LYS A 446 16.75 -5.35 8.17
CA LYS A 446 18.04 -5.50 8.86
C LYS A 446 19.09 -6.10 7.93
N ASN A 447 18.74 -7.12 7.15
CA ASN A 447 19.62 -7.70 6.13
C ASN A 447 19.92 -6.75 4.96
N LEU A 448 19.04 -5.78 4.67
CA LEU A 448 19.32 -4.70 3.73
C LEU A 448 20.38 -3.71 4.26
N GLY A 449 20.64 -3.71 5.57
CA GLY A 449 21.57 -2.81 6.23
C GLY A 449 20.91 -1.58 6.85
N CYS A 450 19.59 -1.62 7.12
CA CYS A 450 18.92 -0.56 7.85
C CYS A 450 19.47 -0.41 9.27
N GLU A 451 19.98 0.77 9.59
CA GLU A 451 20.53 1.08 10.92
C GLU A 451 19.42 0.99 11.98
N ASN A 452 18.30 1.68 11.74
CA ASN A 452 17.15 1.71 12.64
C ASN A 452 15.87 1.30 11.91
N VAL A 453 15.22 0.23 12.38
CA VAL A 453 13.92 -0.22 11.87
C VAL A 453 12.83 0.11 12.89
N ILE A 454 11.86 0.94 12.45
CA ILE A 454 10.60 1.14 13.17
C ILE A 454 9.57 0.19 12.56
N TYR A 455 9.10 -0.77 13.36
CA TYR A 455 8.10 -1.75 12.95
C TYR A 455 6.70 -1.23 13.26
N VAL A 456 5.94 -0.86 12.23
CA VAL A 456 4.54 -0.46 12.31
C VAL A 456 3.67 -1.70 12.40
N GLN A 457 3.02 -1.86 13.56
CA GLN A 457 2.47 -3.13 13.99
C GLN A 457 1.19 -2.93 14.81
N ARG A 458 0.28 -3.91 14.79
CA ARG A 458 -0.81 -4.04 15.76
C ARG A 458 -0.46 -4.95 16.92
N GLU A 459 -1.08 -4.68 18.06
CA GLU A 459 -1.10 -5.62 19.17
C GLU A 459 -1.82 -6.93 18.82
N GLY A 460 -1.42 -7.99 19.51
CA GLY A 460 -1.97 -9.33 19.40
C GLY A 460 -1.08 -10.30 18.62
N ASP A 461 -1.49 -11.56 18.61
CA ASP A 461 -0.83 -12.62 17.86
C ASP A 461 -1.00 -12.45 16.34
N GLU A 462 -0.32 -13.33 15.59
CA GLU A 462 -0.51 -13.45 14.16
C GLU A 462 -1.99 -13.70 13.82
N SER A 463 -2.43 -13.14 12.70
CA SER A 463 -3.78 -13.27 12.19
C SER A 463 -4.14 -14.73 11.93
N GLN A 464 -5.35 -15.10 12.34
CA GLN A 464 -5.90 -16.42 12.04
C GLN A 464 -6.04 -16.67 10.54
N PHE A 465 -6.20 -15.61 9.76
CA PHE A 465 -6.20 -15.68 8.30
C PHE A 465 -4.86 -16.21 7.76
N ALA A 466 -3.73 -15.56 8.09
CA ALA A 466 -2.41 -15.97 7.63
C ALA A 466 -2.07 -17.40 8.07
N THR A 467 -2.36 -17.76 9.33
CA THR A 467 -2.06 -19.11 9.85
C THR A 467 -2.89 -20.20 9.18
N LYS A 468 -4.17 -19.94 8.89
CA LYS A 468 -5.05 -20.89 8.17
C LYS A 468 -4.65 -21.05 6.70
N ILE A 469 -4.28 -19.97 6.01
CA ILE A 469 -3.77 -20.09 4.63
C ILE A 469 -2.51 -20.95 4.64
N ALA A 470 -1.54 -20.65 5.49
CA ALA A 470 -0.31 -21.42 5.56
C ALA A 470 -0.56 -22.89 5.90
N LYS A 471 -1.51 -23.21 6.80
CA LYS A 471 -1.92 -24.60 7.09
C LYS A 471 -2.44 -25.31 5.84
N HIS A 472 -3.32 -24.67 5.06
CA HIS A 472 -3.81 -25.23 3.80
C HIS A 472 -2.72 -25.32 2.72
N LEU A 473 -1.62 -24.59 2.87
CA LEU A 473 -0.40 -24.71 2.06
C LEU A 473 0.63 -25.71 2.64
N GLY A 474 0.20 -26.58 3.56
CA GLY A 474 1.00 -27.68 4.08
C GLY A 474 1.82 -27.34 5.32
N MET A 475 1.67 -26.15 5.91
CA MET A 475 2.37 -25.79 7.15
C MET A 475 1.91 -26.69 8.31
N ASN A 476 2.87 -27.30 9.01
CA ASN A 476 2.63 -28.06 10.23
C ASN A 476 2.87 -27.20 11.49
N GLU A 477 2.58 -27.75 12.67
CA GLU A 477 2.72 -27.05 13.95
C GLU A 477 4.17 -26.61 14.25
N GLN A 478 5.18 -27.40 13.86
CA GLN A 478 6.58 -27.04 14.04
C GLN A 478 6.96 -25.82 13.19
N ALA A 479 6.54 -25.80 11.93
CA ALA A 479 6.76 -24.68 11.03
C ALA A 479 5.99 -23.43 11.49
N TRP A 480 4.76 -23.60 11.98
CA TRP A 480 3.99 -22.53 12.61
C TRP A 480 4.72 -21.94 13.82
N SER A 481 5.20 -22.79 14.73
CA SER A 481 5.95 -22.33 15.91
C SER A 481 7.24 -21.60 15.51
N SER A 482 7.87 -22.02 14.42
CA SER A 482 9.10 -21.39 13.90
C SER A 482 8.85 -20.08 13.13
N LEU A 483 7.63 -19.81 12.67
CA LEU A 483 7.29 -18.60 11.90
C LEU A 483 6.51 -17.58 12.72
N PHE A 484 5.44 -18.00 13.39
CA PHE A 484 4.38 -17.11 13.87
C PHE A 484 4.18 -17.10 15.38
N ASP A 485 4.65 -18.12 16.11
CA ASP A 485 4.41 -18.22 17.55
C ASP A 485 5.25 -17.21 18.32
N LEU A 486 4.60 -16.19 18.89
CA LEU A 486 5.23 -15.19 19.73
C LEU A 486 5.71 -15.73 21.08
N SER A 487 5.20 -16.89 21.51
CA SER A 487 5.67 -17.58 22.71
C SER A 487 6.98 -18.33 22.46
N ASN A 488 7.30 -18.62 21.19
CA ASN A 488 8.58 -19.16 20.79
C ASN A 488 9.56 -18.00 20.51
N PRO A 489 10.58 -17.76 21.35
CA PRO A 489 11.54 -16.67 21.16
C PRO A 489 12.41 -16.84 19.90
N LYS A 490 12.43 -18.05 19.31
CA LYS A 490 13.16 -18.36 18.08
C LYS A 490 12.28 -18.27 16.82
N SER A 491 11.00 -17.94 16.95
CA SER A 491 10.15 -17.76 15.78
C SER A 491 10.57 -16.52 14.99
N ALA A 492 10.38 -16.56 13.67
CA ALA A 492 10.67 -15.42 12.80
C ALA A 492 9.96 -14.13 13.28
N TYR A 493 8.73 -14.25 13.76
CA TYR A 493 7.95 -13.13 14.27
C TYR A 493 8.53 -12.59 15.60
N SER A 494 8.84 -13.45 16.58
CA SER A 494 9.48 -13.01 17.83
C SER A 494 10.81 -12.32 17.59
N ILE A 495 11.64 -12.88 16.71
CA ILE A 495 12.93 -12.28 16.35
C ILE A 495 12.70 -10.93 15.65
N SER A 496 11.73 -10.82 14.75
CA SER A 496 11.41 -9.54 14.08
C SER A 496 10.98 -8.43 15.06
N VAL A 497 10.23 -8.77 16.11
CA VAL A 497 9.84 -7.81 17.17
C VAL A 497 11.03 -7.43 18.06
N ALA A 498 11.92 -8.39 18.33
CA ALA A 498 13.12 -8.17 19.13
C ALA A 498 14.20 -7.37 18.40
N SER A 499 14.35 -7.59 17.08
CA SER A 499 15.36 -6.95 16.22
C SER A 499 14.97 -5.56 15.73
N ALA A 500 13.72 -5.14 15.90
CA ALA A 500 13.30 -3.79 15.57
C ALA A 500 13.82 -2.82 16.64
N GLU A 501 14.46 -1.74 16.19
CA GLU A 501 14.91 -0.64 17.04
C GLU A 501 13.74 0.06 17.75
N GLY A 502 12.59 0.17 17.07
CA GLY A 502 11.33 0.59 17.66
C GLY A 502 10.14 -0.19 17.13
N VAL A 503 9.11 -0.39 17.96
CA VAL A 503 7.82 -0.97 17.53
C VAL A 503 6.71 0.05 17.78
N TRP A 504 6.11 0.53 16.70
CA TRP A 504 4.97 1.44 16.72
C TRP A 504 3.70 0.61 16.92
N CYS A 505 3.23 0.54 18.17
CA CYS A 505 2.28 -0.46 18.65
C CYS A 505 0.84 0.05 18.64
N THR A 506 0.12 -0.23 17.56
CA THR A 506 -1.26 0.19 17.33
C THR A 506 -2.29 -0.81 17.87
N ASN A 507 -3.55 -0.38 18.01
CA ASN A 507 -4.66 -1.22 18.48
C ASN A 507 -5.75 -1.41 17.41
N TRP A 508 -5.36 -1.72 16.17
CA TRP A 508 -6.28 -1.83 15.04
C TRP A 508 -7.46 -2.78 15.27
N ASN A 509 -7.24 -3.88 16.02
CA ASN A 509 -8.25 -4.90 16.26
C ASN A 509 -9.40 -4.44 17.18
N SER A 510 -9.27 -3.31 17.87
CA SER A 510 -10.31 -2.80 18.76
C SER A 510 -11.36 -1.92 18.07
N PHE A 511 -11.26 -1.75 16.76
CA PHE A 511 -12.12 -0.87 15.97
C PHE A 511 -12.87 -1.66 14.89
N GLY A 512 -14.12 -1.28 14.63
CA GLY A 512 -14.91 -1.81 13.51
C GLY A 512 -14.72 -1.03 12.20
N ASP A 513 -15.29 -1.55 11.12
CA ASP A 513 -15.16 -1.00 9.75
C ASP A 513 -15.67 0.45 9.61
N THR A 514 -16.57 0.90 10.48
CA THR A 514 -17.14 2.25 10.47
C THR A 514 -16.30 3.27 11.26
N GLN A 515 -15.29 2.82 12.00
CA GLN A 515 -14.49 3.63 12.93
C GLN A 515 -13.12 4.01 12.36
N ILE A 516 -13.07 4.28 11.05
CA ILE A 516 -11.82 4.54 10.32
C ILE A 516 -11.09 5.77 10.89
N GLY A 517 -11.84 6.82 11.28
CA GLY A 517 -11.26 8.04 11.85
C GLY A 517 -10.63 7.82 13.22
N GLU A 518 -11.32 7.09 14.10
CA GLU A 518 -10.82 6.73 15.43
C GLU A 518 -9.61 5.81 15.36
N MET A 519 -9.62 4.85 14.43
CA MET A 519 -8.51 3.94 14.20
C MET A 519 -7.28 4.67 13.64
N ALA A 520 -7.48 5.63 12.73
CA ALA A 520 -6.40 6.48 12.24
C ALA A 520 -5.82 7.36 13.37
N LEU A 521 -6.66 7.86 14.28
CA LEU A 521 -6.22 8.62 15.45
C LEU A 521 -5.41 7.77 16.44
N ASP A 522 -5.85 6.54 16.72
CA ASP A 522 -5.09 5.57 17.52
C ASP A 522 -3.72 5.30 16.89
N ALA A 523 -3.70 5.01 15.60
CA ALA A 523 -2.48 4.76 14.85
C ALA A 523 -1.52 5.98 14.83
N TYR A 524 -2.05 7.19 14.67
CA TYR A 524 -1.27 8.44 14.74
C TYR A 524 -0.65 8.67 16.12
N SER A 525 -1.31 8.18 17.17
CA SER A 525 -0.92 8.42 18.56
C SER A 525 -0.40 7.17 19.25
N ALA A 526 -0.03 6.13 18.52
CA ALA A 526 0.28 4.83 19.11
C ALA A 526 1.57 4.90 19.97
N PRO A 527 1.68 4.14 21.08
CA PRO A 527 2.93 4.05 21.82
C PRO A 527 4.06 3.50 20.93
N LEU A 528 5.24 4.08 21.07
CA LEU A 528 6.46 3.58 20.43
C LEU A 528 7.30 2.86 21.48
N GLU A 529 7.41 1.54 21.38
CA GLU A 529 8.32 0.78 22.21
C GLU A 529 9.74 0.82 21.63
N VAL A 530 10.71 1.40 22.34
CA VAL A 530 12.10 1.50 21.86
C VAL A 530 13.01 0.50 22.57
N ARG A 531 14.06 0.04 21.88
CA ARG A 531 15.09 -0.83 22.46
C ARG A 531 16.26 -0.03 23.02
N THR A 532 16.99 -0.64 23.94
CA THR A 532 18.29 -0.13 24.39
C THR A 532 19.22 0.04 23.19
N GLY A 533 19.71 1.26 22.95
CA GLY A 533 20.50 1.57 21.77
C GLY A 533 19.73 2.23 20.63
N PHE A 534 18.43 2.51 20.80
CA PHE A 534 17.69 3.39 19.90
C PHE A 534 18.30 4.79 19.93
N HIS A 535 19.24 5.04 19.02
CA HIS A 535 19.95 6.31 18.86
C HIS A 535 19.57 6.92 17.53
N LEU A 536 18.30 7.32 17.40
CA LEU A 536 17.90 8.19 16.31
C LEU A 536 18.08 9.64 16.76
N ASP A 537 18.77 10.42 15.94
CA ASP A 537 18.80 11.88 16.01
C ASP A 537 17.39 12.38 15.68
N ALA A 538 16.49 12.31 16.67
CA ALA A 538 15.11 12.71 16.49
C ALA A 538 15.05 14.21 16.22
N LEU A 539 14.28 14.59 15.20
CA LEU A 539 13.93 15.99 14.93
C LEU A 539 13.23 16.60 16.14
N SER A 540 12.41 15.79 16.83
CA SER A 540 11.82 16.12 18.11
C SER A 540 11.49 14.85 18.92
N PRO A 541 11.57 14.87 20.26
CA PRO A 541 11.19 13.72 21.07
C PRO A 541 9.72 13.32 20.87
N TYR A 542 9.47 12.01 20.69
CA TYR A 542 8.10 11.50 20.67
C TYR A 542 7.57 11.28 22.10
N PRO A 543 6.46 11.94 22.51
CA PRO A 543 6.02 11.92 23.91
C PRO A 543 5.48 10.58 24.40
N ARG A 544 5.12 9.65 23.50
CA ARG A 544 4.61 8.31 23.87
C ARG A 544 5.63 7.19 23.64
N THR A 545 6.91 7.53 23.67
CA THR A 545 7.97 6.54 23.73
C THR A 545 7.96 5.83 25.08
N THR A 546 8.12 4.51 25.06
CA THR A 546 8.23 3.66 26.25
C THR A 546 9.31 2.60 26.03
N GLU A 547 9.92 2.10 27.10
CA GLU A 547 10.81 0.95 27.04
C GLU A 547 10.04 -0.37 26.90
N ARG A 548 8.77 -0.39 27.33
CA ARG A 548 7.93 -1.58 27.34
C ARG A 548 6.45 -1.23 27.32
N THR A 549 5.73 -1.75 26.32
CA THR A 549 4.26 -1.70 26.27
C THR A 549 3.62 -2.86 27.01
N GLY A 550 4.32 -4.00 27.09
CA GLY A 550 3.82 -5.25 27.66
C GLY A 550 2.77 -5.95 26.80
N ARG A 551 2.67 -5.59 25.51
CA ARG A 551 1.60 -6.06 24.62
C ARG A 551 2.12 -7.14 23.65
N PRO A 552 1.36 -8.22 23.41
CA PRO A 552 1.71 -9.21 22.40
C PRO A 552 1.92 -8.57 21.03
N GLY A 553 2.93 -9.03 20.30
CA GLY A 553 3.28 -8.51 18.96
C GLY A 553 4.07 -7.20 18.99
N CYS A 554 4.13 -6.51 20.13
CA CYS A 554 4.86 -5.26 20.32
C CYS A 554 6.07 -5.39 21.25
N THR A 555 5.92 -6.20 22.30
CA THR A 555 6.97 -6.46 23.28
C THR A 555 7.64 -7.81 23.05
N PRO A 556 8.99 -7.89 23.02
CA PRO A 556 9.70 -9.14 22.87
C PRO A 556 9.38 -10.11 24.02
N GLY A 557 9.17 -11.39 23.68
CA GLY A 557 8.87 -12.43 24.66
C GLY A 557 7.47 -12.37 25.27
N VAL A 558 6.57 -11.52 24.75
CA VAL A 558 5.16 -11.49 25.15
C VAL A 558 4.32 -12.15 24.06
N GLY A 559 3.80 -13.35 24.35
CA GLY A 559 2.84 -14.06 23.51
C GLY A 559 1.39 -13.70 23.87
N GLY A 560 0.49 -13.76 22.89
CA GLY A 560 -0.96 -13.56 23.11
C GLY A 560 -1.72 -14.86 23.38
N GLY A 561 -1.03 -16.02 23.34
CA GLY A 561 -1.63 -17.33 23.60
C GLY A 561 -2.23 -18.02 22.38
N ALA A 562 -1.97 -17.53 21.16
CA ALA A 562 -2.34 -18.23 19.94
C ALA A 562 -1.81 -19.67 19.90
N THR A 563 -2.58 -20.55 19.28
CA THR A 563 -2.22 -21.95 19.03
C THR A 563 -2.31 -22.27 17.55
N PHE A 564 -1.64 -23.34 17.12
CA PHE A 564 -1.77 -23.83 15.76
C PHE A 564 -3.23 -24.16 15.44
N PRO A 565 -3.79 -23.66 14.31
CA PRO A 565 -5.19 -23.93 13.96
C PRO A 565 -5.43 -25.44 13.87
N ARG A 566 -6.38 -25.94 14.67
CA ARG A 566 -6.75 -27.38 14.68
C ARG A 566 -7.54 -27.78 13.45
#